data_AF-A0A655AMZ8-F1
#
_entry.id   AF-A0A655AMZ8-F1
#
_cell.length_a   1.000
_cell.length_b   1.000
_cell.length_c   1.000
_cell.angle_alpha   90.00
_cell.angle_beta   90.00
_cell.angle_gamma   90.00
#
_symmetry.space_group_name_H-M   'P 1'
#
loop_
_entity.id
_entity.type
_entity.pdbx_description
1 polymer ?
#
loop_
_entity_poly.entity_id
_entity_poly.type
_entity_poly.pdbx_seq_one_letter_code
_entity_poly.pdbx_strand_id
1 'polypeptide(L)'
;MRVDDPAGIQGALDGVYDRVDGEEPPRWIEHVTNDGMLRVRATLVLDGDTLRVETNSEPRMDRVLATLTRLDPAMTVLDDDRRPLRNTREAAALAEQMPVTGAGAPDPDSPELAAALEEFIRDYETSWLDQPIPALDGHTPRQAADDPTRRADLIKLLDTFPAGAGARGGMDADRLRTALGL
;
A
#
# COMPACT_ATOMS: atom_id res chain seq x y z
N MET A 1 9.12 7.64 -18.60
CA MET A 1 9.29 8.95 -19.26
C MET A 1 10.73 9.07 -19.71
N ARG A 2 11.02 9.77 -20.81
CA ARG A 2 12.38 10.08 -21.24
C ARG A 2 12.75 11.48 -20.81
N VAL A 3 13.95 11.63 -20.27
CA VAL A 3 14.54 12.89 -19.81
C VAL A 3 15.76 13.21 -20.66
N ASP A 4 15.89 14.48 -21.07
CA ASP A 4 16.96 14.89 -21.99
C ASP A 4 18.27 15.22 -21.25
N ASP A 5 18.18 15.65 -19.99
CA ASP A 5 19.32 15.93 -19.10
C ASP A 5 19.19 15.14 -17.78
N PRO A 6 19.71 13.90 -17.73
CA PRO A 6 19.69 13.07 -16.52
C PRO A 6 20.37 13.71 -15.30
N ALA A 7 21.42 14.50 -15.50
CA ALA A 7 22.12 15.15 -14.38
C ALA A 7 21.32 16.34 -13.84
N GLY A 8 20.75 17.15 -14.75
CA GLY A 8 19.88 18.27 -14.41
C GLY A 8 18.61 17.82 -13.70
N ILE A 9 17.93 16.78 -14.20
CA ILE A 9 16.72 16.27 -13.56
C ILE A 9 17.04 15.68 -12.18
N GLN A 10 18.19 15.03 -12.00
CA GLN A 10 18.59 14.48 -10.70
C GLN A 10 18.62 15.58 -9.63
N GLY A 11 19.28 16.70 -9.93
CA GLY A 11 19.34 17.84 -9.01
C GLY A 11 17.98 18.51 -8.79
N ALA A 12 17.12 18.53 -9.81
CA ALA A 12 15.75 19.04 -9.68
C ALA A 12 14.88 18.13 -8.78
N LEU A 13 15.03 16.81 -8.90
CA LEU A 13 14.33 15.83 -8.06
C LEU A 13 14.80 15.89 -6.61
N ASP A 14 16.11 16.04 -6.37
CA ASP A 14 16.68 16.23 -5.03
C ASP A 14 16.10 17.46 -4.29
N GLY A 15 15.59 18.46 -5.03
CA GLY A 15 14.94 19.64 -4.46
C GLY A 15 13.45 19.48 -4.14
N VAL A 16 12.80 18.40 -4.59
CA VAL A 16 11.34 18.19 -4.50
C VAL A 16 10.96 16.91 -3.77
N TYR A 17 11.80 15.88 -3.87
CA TYR A 17 11.56 14.55 -3.34
C TYR A 17 12.73 14.09 -2.46
N ASP A 18 12.47 13.16 -1.57
CA ASP A 18 13.50 12.59 -0.72
C ASP A 18 14.28 11.52 -1.48
N ARG A 19 15.58 11.74 -1.66
CA ARG A 19 16.47 10.76 -2.27
C ARG A 19 16.68 9.58 -1.33
N VAL A 20 16.65 8.36 -1.88
CA VAL A 20 17.02 7.14 -1.15
C VAL A 20 18.52 6.93 -1.29
N ASP A 21 19.24 6.96 -0.17
CA ASP A 21 20.69 6.79 -0.16
C ASP A 21 21.10 5.35 -0.48
N GLY A 22 22.16 5.20 -1.27
CA GLY A 22 22.79 3.90 -1.55
C GLY A 22 22.08 3.00 -2.57
N GLU A 23 21.06 3.49 -3.27
CA GLU A 23 20.41 2.74 -4.35
C GLU A 23 20.93 3.12 -5.74
N GLU A 24 21.17 2.09 -6.56
CA GLU A 24 21.43 2.17 -7.99
C GLU A 24 20.42 1.29 -8.75
N PRO A 25 19.67 1.84 -9.73
CA PRO A 25 19.67 3.25 -10.17
C PRO A 25 19.12 4.23 -9.11
N PRO A 26 19.45 5.54 -9.21
CA PRO A 26 18.96 6.56 -8.29
C PRO A 26 17.44 6.54 -8.12
N ARG A 27 17.01 6.67 -6.86
CA ARG A 27 15.61 6.60 -6.45
C ARG A 27 15.21 7.75 -5.55
N TRP A 28 13.97 8.22 -5.72
CA TRP A 28 13.32 9.20 -4.88
C TRP A 28 11.96 8.73 -4.41
N ILE A 29 11.53 9.23 -3.25
CA ILE A 29 10.21 9.01 -2.70
C ILE A 29 9.55 10.34 -2.36
N GLU A 30 8.25 10.41 -2.59
CA GLU A 30 7.40 11.40 -1.95
C GLU A 30 6.72 10.73 -0.77
N HIS A 31 6.78 11.32 0.43
CA HIS A 31 6.08 10.80 1.59
C HIS A 31 5.19 11.81 2.29
N VAL A 32 4.30 11.32 3.13
CA VAL A 32 3.52 12.11 4.10
C VAL A 32 3.52 11.37 5.41
N THR A 33 3.67 12.10 6.50
CA THR A 33 3.44 11.58 7.85
C THR A 33 1.95 11.70 8.17
N ASN A 34 1.27 10.58 8.35
CA ASN A 34 -0.09 10.54 8.87
C ASN A 34 -0.14 9.65 10.11
N ASP A 35 -0.69 10.16 11.21
CA ASP A 35 -0.75 9.45 12.50
C ASP A 35 0.61 8.90 12.98
N GLY A 36 1.69 9.66 12.73
CA GLY A 36 3.06 9.25 13.06
C GLY A 36 3.68 8.20 12.13
N MET A 37 2.92 7.71 11.14
CA MET A 37 3.37 6.71 10.17
C MET A 37 3.74 7.37 8.85
N LEU A 38 4.95 7.09 8.36
CA LEU A 38 5.44 7.57 7.07
C LEU A 38 4.78 6.77 5.96
N ARG A 39 4.05 7.44 5.07
CA ARG A 39 3.37 6.83 3.93
C ARG A 39 3.93 7.36 2.63
N VAL A 40 4.47 6.46 1.81
CA VAL A 40 4.93 6.77 0.46
C VAL A 40 3.72 7.08 -0.43
N ARG A 41 3.79 8.20 -1.14
CA ARG A 41 2.80 8.67 -2.12
C ARG A 41 3.22 8.42 -3.55
N ALA A 42 4.50 8.51 -3.82
CA ALA A 42 5.09 8.31 -5.13
C ALA A 42 6.50 7.76 -4.98
N THR A 43 6.92 6.93 -5.93
CA THR A 43 8.30 6.50 -6.09
C THR A 43 8.75 6.87 -7.49
N LEU A 44 9.97 7.40 -7.58
CA LEU A 44 10.60 7.79 -8.84
C LEU A 44 11.94 7.07 -8.95
N VAL A 45 12.23 6.48 -10.10
CA VAL A 45 13.48 5.77 -10.38
C VAL A 45 14.03 6.25 -11.71
N LEU A 46 15.28 6.71 -11.71
CA LEU A 46 15.96 7.21 -12.92
C LEU A 46 16.99 6.19 -13.41
N ASP A 47 16.65 5.46 -14.46
CA ASP A 47 17.56 4.52 -15.12
C ASP A 47 18.05 5.11 -16.44
N GLY A 48 19.29 5.62 -16.44
CA GLY A 48 19.87 6.34 -17.58
C GLY A 48 19.07 7.60 -17.93
N ASP A 49 18.43 7.59 -19.10
CA ASP A 49 17.56 8.67 -19.59
C ASP A 49 16.08 8.44 -19.27
N THR A 50 15.75 7.37 -18.55
CA THR A 50 14.37 6.92 -18.36
C THR A 50 13.94 7.08 -16.91
N LEU A 51 13.03 8.02 -16.67
CA LEU A 51 12.38 8.23 -15.38
C LEU A 51 11.09 7.40 -15.30
N ARG A 52 11.05 6.45 -14.38
CA ARG A 52 9.84 5.69 -14.01
C ARG A 52 9.21 6.34 -12.79
N VAL A 53 7.89 6.48 -12.81
CA VAL A 53 7.10 6.99 -11.69
C VAL A 53 6.02 5.98 -11.36
N GLU A 54 5.85 5.68 -10.07
CA GLU A 54 4.83 4.78 -9.58
C GLU A 54 4.02 5.44 -8.48
N THR A 55 2.69 5.35 -8.57
CA THR A 55 1.76 5.82 -7.54
C THR A 55 0.57 4.87 -7.45
N ASN A 56 -0.10 4.86 -6.31
CA ASN A 56 -1.31 4.04 -6.08
C ASN A 56 -2.62 4.77 -6.45
N SER A 57 -2.55 5.96 -7.05
CA SER A 57 -3.73 6.81 -7.25
C SER A 57 -3.54 7.72 -8.45
N GLU A 58 -4.52 7.73 -9.36
CA GLU A 58 -4.50 8.56 -10.56
C GLU A 58 -4.32 10.07 -10.24
N PRO A 59 -5.07 10.67 -9.29
CA PRO A 59 -4.81 12.05 -8.85
C PRO A 59 -3.36 12.30 -8.37
N ARG A 60 -2.71 11.30 -7.77
CA ARG A 60 -1.31 11.43 -7.34
C ARG A 60 -0.38 11.42 -8.55
N MET A 61 -0.61 10.53 -9.51
CA MET A 61 0.13 10.48 -10.77
C MET A 61 0.03 11.82 -11.51
N ASP A 62 -1.18 12.34 -11.70
CA ASP A 62 -1.39 13.60 -12.42
C ASP A 62 -0.66 14.78 -11.75
N ARG A 63 -0.62 14.81 -10.42
CA ARG A 63 0.14 15.81 -9.67
C ARG A 63 1.65 15.65 -9.84
N VAL A 64 2.17 14.41 -9.82
CA VAL A 64 3.59 14.16 -10.05
C VAL A 64 3.97 14.56 -11.47
N LEU A 65 3.19 14.16 -12.47
CA LEU A 65 3.36 14.56 -13.87
C LEU A 65 3.39 16.08 -14.01
N ALA A 66 2.42 16.79 -13.44
CA ALA A 66 2.39 18.25 -13.48
C ALA A 66 3.64 18.88 -12.85
N THR A 67 4.20 18.28 -11.80
CA THR A 67 5.46 18.73 -11.19
C THR A 67 6.65 18.45 -12.09
N LEU A 68 6.76 17.24 -12.65
CA LEU A 68 7.84 16.89 -13.55
C LEU A 68 7.84 17.75 -14.82
N THR A 69 6.68 18.04 -15.41
CA THR A 69 6.57 18.96 -16.55
C THR A 69 7.04 20.38 -16.22
N ARG A 70 6.93 20.83 -14.96
CA ARG A 70 7.48 22.13 -14.54
C ARG A 70 9.00 22.09 -14.37
N LEU A 71 9.55 20.95 -13.93
CA LEU A 71 10.99 20.77 -13.73
C LEU A 71 11.72 20.57 -15.06
N ASP A 72 11.14 19.78 -15.96
CA ASP A 72 11.64 19.54 -17.31
C ASP A 72 10.48 19.57 -18.32
N PRO A 73 10.24 20.72 -18.98
CA PRO A 73 9.24 20.85 -20.03
C PRO A 73 9.54 20.04 -21.31
N ALA A 74 10.79 19.61 -21.52
CA ALA A 74 11.18 18.80 -22.68
C ALA A 74 10.95 17.29 -22.46
N MET A 75 10.73 16.89 -21.20
CA MET A 75 10.46 15.50 -20.82
C MET A 75 9.28 14.91 -21.63
N THR A 76 9.51 13.73 -22.19
CA THR A 76 8.51 13.03 -23.01
C THR A 76 7.96 11.81 -22.26
N VAL A 77 6.64 11.68 -22.17
CA VAL A 77 6.00 10.47 -21.63
C VAL A 77 6.14 9.35 -22.66
N LEU A 78 6.81 8.26 -22.27
CA LEU A 78 7.00 7.08 -23.13
C LEU A 78 5.82 6.11 -23.02
N ASP A 79 5.30 5.93 -21.81
CA ASP A 79 4.23 4.99 -21.47
C ASP A 79 3.50 5.49 -20.20
N ASP A 80 2.18 5.25 -20.13
CA ASP A 80 1.31 5.56 -18.98
C ASP A 80 0.27 4.43 -18.85
N ASP A 81 0.51 3.52 -17.91
CA ASP A 81 -0.37 2.40 -17.57
C ASP A 81 -1.12 2.69 -16.27
N ARG A 82 -2.46 2.70 -16.34
CA ARG A 82 -3.34 2.92 -15.19
C ARG A 82 -4.27 1.73 -15.02
N ARG A 83 -4.02 0.95 -13.97
CA ARG A 83 -4.78 -0.27 -13.66
C ARG A 83 -5.56 -0.10 -12.36
N PRO A 84 -6.91 -0.08 -12.39
CA PRO A 84 -7.71 -0.15 -11.19
C PRO A 84 -7.49 -1.50 -10.51
N LEU A 85 -7.21 -1.51 -9.21
CA LEU A 85 -7.23 -2.75 -8.43
C LEU A 85 -8.68 -3.22 -8.34
N ARG A 86 -9.01 -4.31 -9.02
CA ARG A 86 -10.39 -4.82 -9.11
C ARG A 86 -10.74 -5.72 -7.93
N ASN A 87 -9.74 -6.30 -7.26
CA ASN A 87 -9.94 -7.24 -6.15
C ASN A 87 -8.74 -7.28 -5.19
N THR A 88 -8.98 -7.88 -4.01
CA THR A 88 -8.00 -8.06 -2.93
C THR A 88 -6.80 -8.94 -3.35
N ARG A 89 -6.99 -9.86 -4.29
CA ARG A 89 -5.93 -10.72 -4.82
C ARG A 89 -4.91 -9.93 -5.65
N GLU A 90 -5.37 -9.01 -6.48
CA GLU A 90 -4.51 -8.08 -7.24
C GLU A 90 -3.75 -7.14 -6.29
N ALA A 91 -4.41 -6.67 -5.23
CA ALA A 91 -3.76 -5.84 -4.21
C ALA A 91 -2.65 -6.61 -3.46
N ALA A 92 -2.90 -7.86 -3.09
CA ALA A 92 -1.90 -8.72 -2.45
C ALA A 92 -0.70 -9.01 -3.38
N ALA A 93 -0.96 -9.32 -4.65
CA ALA A 93 0.11 -9.54 -5.64
C ALA A 93 0.96 -8.29 -5.88
N LEU A 94 0.37 -7.09 -5.81
CA LEU A 94 1.10 -5.84 -5.91
C LEU A 94 1.95 -5.58 -4.66
N ALA A 95 1.42 -5.89 -3.47
CA ALA A 95 2.16 -5.76 -2.21
C ALA A 95 3.42 -6.65 -2.18
N GLU A 96 3.36 -7.87 -2.72
CA GLU A 96 4.52 -8.77 -2.85
C GLU A 96 5.61 -8.22 -3.80
N GLN A 97 5.27 -7.30 -4.70
CA GLN A 97 6.20 -6.71 -5.67
C GLN A 97 6.80 -5.37 -5.23
N MET A 98 6.34 -4.81 -4.11
CA MET A 98 6.83 -3.52 -3.63
C MET A 98 8.16 -3.69 -2.86
N PRO A 99 9.25 -3.04 -3.28
CA PRO A 99 10.47 -3.00 -2.49
C PRO A 99 10.22 -2.16 -1.23
N VAL A 100 10.34 -2.77 -0.06
CA VAL A 100 10.34 -2.10 1.24
C VAL A 100 11.63 -1.30 1.33
N THR A 101 11.62 -0.04 0.90
CA THR A 101 12.84 0.78 0.86
C THR A 101 12.94 1.75 2.01
N GLY A 102 13.97 1.51 2.81
CA GLY A 102 14.63 2.48 3.66
C GLY A 102 15.85 1.83 4.29
N ALA A 103 17.02 2.48 4.20
CA ALA A 103 18.19 2.09 4.99
C ALA A 103 17.85 2.28 6.47
N GLY A 104 17.55 1.18 7.18
CA GLY A 104 17.00 1.18 8.54
C GLY A 104 15.59 0.57 8.65
N ALA A 105 14.97 0.18 7.53
CA ALA A 105 13.81 -0.70 7.56
C ALA A 105 14.26 -2.08 8.06
N PRO A 106 13.55 -2.69 9.03
CA PRO A 106 13.81 -4.07 9.41
C PRO A 106 13.70 -4.95 8.17
N ASP A 107 14.60 -5.92 8.05
CA ASP A 107 14.62 -6.89 6.95
C ASP A 107 13.21 -7.46 6.78
N PRO A 108 12.58 -7.30 5.59
CA PRO A 108 11.21 -7.75 5.34
C PRO A 108 11.03 -9.26 5.57
N ASP A 109 12.12 -10.03 5.47
CA ASP A 109 12.15 -11.47 5.73
C ASP A 109 12.69 -11.82 7.13
N SER A 110 12.94 -10.82 8.00
CA SER A 110 13.37 -11.11 9.37
C SER A 110 12.26 -11.80 10.17
N PRO A 111 12.59 -12.87 10.91
CA PRO A 111 11.61 -13.56 11.74
C PRO A 111 11.06 -12.66 12.85
N GLU A 112 11.83 -11.69 13.33
CA GLU A 112 11.40 -10.70 14.33
C GLU A 112 10.34 -9.74 13.77
N LEU A 113 10.51 -9.25 12.53
CA LEU A 113 9.50 -8.40 11.89
C LEU A 113 8.24 -9.21 11.55
N ALA A 114 8.41 -10.44 11.06
CA ALA A 114 7.27 -11.32 10.79
C ALA A 114 6.45 -11.58 12.07
N ALA A 115 7.11 -11.83 13.20
CA ALA A 115 6.44 -12.01 14.49
C ALA A 115 5.72 -10.74 14.97
N ALA A 116 6.36 -9.57 14.85
CA ALA A 116 5.76 -8.29 15.24
C ALA A 116 4.55 -7.93 14.37
N LEU A 117 4.64 -8.17 13.06
CA LEU A 117 3.52 -7.99 12.14
C LEU A 117 2.37 -8.93 12.47
N GLU A 118 2.66 -10.20 12.80
CA GLU A 118 1.65 -11.16 13.19
C GLU A 118 0.95 -10.78 14.50
N GLU A 119 1.69 -10.28 15.49
CA GLU A 119 1.12 -9.71 16.72
C GLU A 119 0.22 -8.52 16.42
N PHE A 120 0.69 -7.56 15.62
CA PHE A 120 -0.10 -6.40 15.22
C PHE A 120 -1.40 -6.79 14.49
N ILE A 121 -1.35 -7.78 13.60
CA ILE A 121 -2.52 -8.30 12.89
C ILE A 121 -3.51 -8.91 13.88
N ARG A 122 -3.05 -9.69 14.86
CA ARG A 122 -3.92 -10.29 15.89
C ARG A 122 -4.62 -9.23 16.75
N ASP A 123 -3.91 -8.19 17.14
CA ASP A 123 -4.47 -7.08 17.90
C ASP A 123 -5.50 -6.31 17.06
N TYR A 124 -5.19 -6.08 15.79
CA TYR A 124 -6.09 -5.42 14.86
C TYR A 124 -7.37 -6.24 14.62
N GLU A 125 -7.26 -7.55 14.37
CA GLU A 125 -8.40 -8.47 14.26
C GLU A 125 -9.29 -8.39 15.50
N THR A 126 -8.69 -8.45 16.69
CA THR A 126 -9.42 -8.38 17.96
C THR A 126 -10.17 -7.06 18.11
N SER A 127 -9.52 -5.93 17.81
CA SER A 127 -10.16 -4.61 17.87
C SER A 127 -11.27 -4.47 16.83
N TRP A 128 -11.05 -4.96 15.61
CA TRP A 128 -12.00 -4.87 14.50
C TRP A 128 -13.33 -5.56 14.83
N LEU A 129 -13.31 -6.66 15.60
CA LEU A 129 -14.52 -7.35 16.06
C LEU A 129 -15.44 -6.49 16.94
N ASP A 130 -14.92 -5.42 17.53
CA ASP A 130 -15.63 -4.45 18.37
C ASP A 130 -15.92 -3.12 17.67
N GLN A 131 -15.48 -2.97 16.40
CA GLN A 131 -15.69 -1.73 15.66
C GLN A 131 -17.02 -1.77 14.88
N PRO A 132 -17.79 -0.65 14.86
CA PRO A 132 -19.00 -0.55 14.07
C PRO A 132 -18.66 -0.52 12.58
N ILE A 133 -19.26 -1.43 11.81
CA ILE A 133 -18.95 -1.58 10.38
C ILE A 133 -20.13 -1.05 9.55
N PRO A 134 -19.90 -0.11 8.63
CA PRO A 134 -20.97 0.40 7.75
C PRO A 134 -21.69 -0.69 6.94
N ALA A 135 -20.97 -1.72 6.51
CA ALA A 135 -21.54 -2.88 5.81
C ALA A 135 -22.47 -3.75 6.68
N LEU A 136 -22.46 -3.59 8.00
CA LEU A 136 -23.33 -4.26 8.96
C LEU A 136 -24.33 -3.27 9.59
N ASP A 137 -24.73 -2.23 8.85
CA ASP A 137 -25.58 -1.13 9.32
C ASP A 137 -25.02 -0.42 10.57
N GLY A 138 -23.69 -0.36 10.72
CA GLY A 138 -23.03 0.24 11.87
C GLY A 138 -22.96 -0.66 13.11
N HIS A 139 -23.32 -1.94 13.01
CA HIS A 139 -23.12 -2.92 14.09
C HIS A 139 -21.69 -3.45 14.08
N THR A 140 -21.26 -3.96 15.24
CA THR A 140 -19.97 -4.68 15.34
C THR A 140 -20.10 -6.12 14.84
N PRO A 141 -19.01 -6.75 14.38
CA PRO A 141 -19.00 -8.17 14.04
C PRO A 141 -19.53 -9.07 15.17
N ARG A 142 -19.18 -8.79 16.44
CA ARG A 142 -19.71 -9.55 17.59
C ARG A 142 -21.23 -9.42 17.72
N GLN A 143 -21.76 -8.21 17.60
CA GLN A 143 -23.21 -7.98 17.65
C GLN A 143 -23.93 -8.68 16.48
N ALA A 144 -23.35 -8.64 15.28
CA ALA A 144 -23.93 -9.29 14.12
C ALA A 144 -23.87 -10.82 14.19
N ALA A 145 -22.90 -11.40 14.89
CA ALA A 145 -22.80 -12.85 15.10
C ALA A 145 -23.88 -13.37 16.06
N ASP A 146 -24.19 -12.58 17.09
CA ASP A 146 -25.19 -12.89 18.12
C ASP A 146 -26.64 -12.62 17.66
N ASP A 147 -26.85 -11.87 16.57
CA ASP A 147 -28.16 -11.60 15.97
C ASP A 147 -28.44 -12.53 14.78
N PRO A 148 -29.39 -13.49 14.89
CA PRO A 148 -29.72 -14.43 13.82
C PRO A 148 -30.15 -13.78 12.50
N THR A 149 -30.69 -12.56 12.55
CA THR A 149 -31.15 -11.84 11.35
C THR A 149 -30.00 -11.17 10.60
N ARG A 150 -28.88 -10.89 11.29
CA ARG A 150 -27.70 -10.19 10.74
C ARG A 150 -26.52 -11.11 10.48
N ARG A 151 -26.52 -12.31 11.08
CA ARG A 151 -25.48 -13.34 10.92
C ARG A 151 -25.18 -13.65 9.46
N ALA A 152 -26.19 -13.63 8.58
CA ALA A 152 -26.02 -13.88 7.15
C ALA A 152 -25.19 -12.79 6.45
N ASP A 153 -25.35 -11.52 6.83
CA ASP A 153 -24.61 -10.42 6.22
C ASP A 153 -23.17 -10.34 6.75
N LEU A 154 -22.97 -10.71 8.02
CA LEU A 154 -21.64 -10.94 8.58
C LEU A 154 -20.89 -12.07 7.85
N ILE A 155 -21.55 -13.21 7.56
CA ILE A 155 -20.93 -14.29 6.79
C ILE A 155 -20.53 -13.82 5.40
N LYS A 156 -21.43 -13.14 4.67
CA LYS A 156 -21.10 -12.58 3.35
C LYS A 156 -19.92 -11.62 3.40
N LEU A 157 -19.84 -10.79 4.45
CA LEU A 157 -18.71 -9.89 4.66
C LEU A 157 -17.42 -10.70 4.83
N LEU A 158 -17.41 -11.70 5.72
CA LEU A 158 -16.24 -12.55 5.97
C LEU A 158 -15.82 -13.36 4.72
N ASP A 159 -16.75 -13.70 3.83
CA ASP A 159 -16.45 -14.37 2.56
C ASP A 159 -15.65 -13.48 1.58
N THR A 160 -15.59 -12.16 1.82
CA THR A 160 -14.75 -11.24 1.03
C THR A 160 -13.29 -11.19 1.49
N PHE A 161 -12.99 -11.73 2.68
CA PHE A 161 -11.66 -11.71 3.27
C PHE A 161 -10.86 -12.95 2.85
N PRO A 162 -9.53 -12.83 2.71
CA PRO A 162 -8.68 -13.99 2.51
C PRO A 162 -8.70 -14.91 3.75
N ALA A 163 -8.50 -16.21 3.53
CA ALA A 163 -8.49 -17.23 4.58
C ALA A 163 -7.18 -18.04 4.56
N GLY A 164 -6.73 -18.46 5.75
CA GLY A 164 -5.56 -19.33 5.93
C GLY A 164 -4.30 -18.79 5.24
N ALA A 165 -3.64 -19.63 4.44
CA ALA A 165 -2.39 -19.27 3.76
C ALA A 165 -2.54 -18.10 2.75
N GLY A 166 -3.76 -17.72 2.39
CA GLY A 166 -4.05 -16.56 1.54
C GLY A 166 -4.07 -15.22 2.29
N ALA A 167 -4.13 -15.23 3.62
CA ALA A 167 -4.21 -14.03 4.46
C ALA A 167 -2.82 -13.40 4.75
N ARG A 168 -1.82 -13.64 3.89
CA ARG A 168 -0.42 -13.22 4.09
C ARG A 168 -0.32 -11.75 4.51
N GLY A 169 -0.03 -11.51 5.80
CA GLY A 169 0.13 -10.16 6.36
C GLY A 169 -1.17 -9.37 6.58
N GLY A 170 -2.34 -9.99 6.48
CA GLY A 170 -3.64 -9.35 6.66
C GLY A 170 -4.59 -10.14 7.57
N MET A 171 -5.81 -9.63 7.71
CA MET A 171 -6.85 -10.29 8.48
C MET A 171 -7.26 -11.62 7.84
N ASP A 172 -7.40 -12.65 8.66
CA ASP A 172 -7.75 -14.01 8.25
C ASP A 172 -9.20 -14.33 8.61
N ALA A 173 -9.99 -14.61 7.58
CA ALA A 173 -11.39 -14.91 7.73
C ALA A 173 -11.66 -16.14 8.62
N ASP A 174 -10.76 -17.14 8.65
CA ASP A 174 -10.94 -18.34 9.48
C ASP A 174 -10.72 -18.03 10.96
N ARG A 175 -9.75 -17.17 11.27
CA ARG A 175 -9.52 -16.68 12.64
C ARG A 175 -10.69 -15.84 13.13
N LEU A 176 -11.19 -14.94 12.28
CA LEU A 176 -12.36 -14.11 12.60
C LEU A 176 -13.61 -14.97 12.84
N ARG A 177 -13.87 -15.99 12.01
CA ARG A 177 -14.98 -16.95 12.21
C ARG A 177 -14.84 -17.69 13.54
N THR A 178 -13.65 -18.18 13.84
CA THR A 178 -13.35 -18.87 15.11
C THR A 178 -13.64 -17.98 16.31
N ALA A 179 -13.19 -16.72 16.28
CA ALA A 179 -13.42 -15.75 17.35
C ALA A 179 -14.90 -15.38 17.53
N LEU A 180 -15.72 -15.52 16.49
CA LEU A 180 -17.15 -15.22 16.47
C LEU A 180 -18.04 -16.46 16.71
N GLY A 181 -17.46 -17.65 16.88
CA GLY A 181 -18.22 -18.90 17.04
C GLY A 181 -19.06 -19.24 15.80
N LEU A 182 -18.53 -18.95 14.61
CA LEU A 182 -19.14 -19.22 13.31
C LEU A 182 -18.63 -20.51 12.69
#